data_AF-N1RBB8-F1
#
_entry.id   AF-N1RBB8-F1
#
_cell.length_a   1.000
_cell.length_b   1.000
_cell.length_c   1.000
_cell.angle_alpha   90.00
_cell.angle_beta   90.00
_cell.angle_gamma   90.00
#
_symmetry.space_group_name_H-M   'P 1'
#
loop_
_entity.id
_entity.type
_entity.pdbx_description
1 polymer ?
#
loop_
_entity_poly.entity_id
_entity_poly.type
_entity_poly.pdbx_seq_one_letter_code
_entity_poly.pdbx_strand_id
1 'polypeptide(L)' 'MLCIVPEADVCRSLDFALFNKTGQLSNLHSELYNITDVYFGGPFIRGHPQTIQTLNISHNYYSKG' A
#
# COMPACT_ATOMS: atom_id res chain seq x y z
N MET A 1 7.76 -24.53 20.76
CA MET A 1 7.71 -24.17 19.33
C MET A 1 7.90 -22.66 19.23
N LEU A 2 9.14 -22.19 19.20
CA LEU A 2 9.42 -20.78 18.90
C LEU A 2 9.33 -20.65 17.39
N CYS A 3 8.27 -20.00 16.88
CA CYS A 3 8.21 -19.59 15.49
C CYS A 3 9.30 -18.55 15.27
N ILE A 4 10.46 -18.98 14.76
CA ILE A 4 11.45 -18.08 14.19
C ILE A 4 10.81 -17.62 12.88
N VAL A 5 10.17 -16.45 12.93
CA VAL A 5 9.61 -15.83 11.72
C VAL A 5 10.80 -15.45 10.84
N PRO A 6 10.89 -15.94 9.59
CA PRO A 6 11.94 -15.52 8.69
C PRO A 6 11.94 -13.99 8.56
N GLU A 7 13.12 -13.37 8.59
CA GLU A 7 13.22 -11.90 8.44
C GLU A 7 12.54 -11.43 7.14
N ALA A 8 12.54 -12.25 6.09
CA ALA A 8 11.84 -12.00 4.84
C ALA A 8 10.31 -11.87 5.02
N ASP A 9 9.69 -12.63 5.92
CA ASP A 9 8.25 -12.56 6.19
C ASP A 9 7.91 -11.36 7.06
N VAL A 10 8.82 -10.97 7.97
CA VAL A 10 8.70 -9.74 8.76
C VAL A 10 8.81 -8.51 7.85
N CYS A 11 9.79 -8.46 6.94
CA CYS A 11 9.92 -7.39 5.96
C CYS A 11 8.70 -7.32 5.04
N ARG A 12 8.24 -8.48 4.53
CA ARG A 12 7.07 -8.52 3.64
C ARG A 12 5.80 -8.04 4.33
N SER A 13 5.53 -8.50 5.55
CA SER A 13 4.35 -8.08 6.32
C SER A 13 4.40 -6.60 6.68
N LEU A 14 5.58 -6.07 7.00
CA LEU A 14 5.79 -4.64 7.24
C LEU A 14 5.53 -3.81 5.98
N ASP A 15 6.07 -4.23 4.82
CA ASP A 15 5.83 -3.57 3.55
C ASP A 15 4.34 -3.54 3.21
N PHE A 16 3.64 -4.67 3.35
CA PHE A 16 2.20 -4.72 3.15
C PHE A 16 1.45 -3.79 4.11
N ALA A 17 1.80 -3.77 5.40
CA ALA A 17 1.15 -2.91 6.37
C ALA A 17 1.36 -1.42 6.05
N LEU A 18 2.58 -1.04 5.68
CA LEU A 18 2.93 0.34 5.33
C LEU A 18 2.16 0.80 4.09
N PHE A 19 2.23 0.05 2.99
CA PHE A 19 1.57 0.44 1.74
C PHE A 19 0.05 0.36 1.84
N ASN A 20 -0.52 -0.59 2.59
CA ASN A 20 -1.97 -0.62 2.85
C ASN A 20 -2.44 0.60 3.64
N LYS A 21 -1.68 1.05 4.65
CA LYS A 21 -2.00 2.27 5.42
C LYS A 21 -1.94 3.50 4.52
N THR A 22 -0.93 3.61 3.66
CA THR A 22 -0.81 4.72 2.71
C THR A 22 -1.96 4.71 1.69
N GLY A 23 -2.39 3.54 1.20
CA GLY A 23 -3.55 3.40 0.31
C GLY A 23 -4.87 3.83 0.97
N GLN A 24 -5.10 3.47 2.24
CA GLN A 24 -6.25 3.94 3.03
C GLN A 24 -6.26 5.46 3.17
N LEU A 25 -5.13 6.04 3.57
CA LEU A 25 -5.00 7.49 3.78
C LEU A 25 -5.22 8.26 2.47
N SER A 26 -4.65 7.74 1.38
CA SER A 26 -4.86 8.26 0.03
C SER A 26 -6.33 8.28 -0.34
N ASN A 27 -7.05 7.18 -0.12
CA ASN A 27 -8.48 7.11 -0.44
C ASN A 27 -9.31 8.10 0.39
N LEU A 28 -9.06 8.19 1.69
CA LEU A 28 -9.74 9.14 2.57
C LEU A 28 -9.48 10.59 2.13
N HIS A 29 -8.24 10.91 1.75
CA HIS A 29 -7.90 12.23 1.23
C HIS A 29 -8.61 12.51 -0.10
N SER A 30 -8.66 11.52 -1.00
CA SER A 30 -9.44 11.59 -2.24
C SER A 30 -10.90 11.91 -1.98
N GLU A 31 -11.54 11.22 -1.03
CA GLU A 31 -12.95 11.44 -0.68
C GLU A 31 -13.18 12.83 -0.07
N LEU A 32 -12.27 13.30 0.78
CA LEU A 32 -12.37 14.64 1.41
C LEU A 32 -12.26 15.78 0.39
N TYR A 33 -11.41 15.64 -0.62
CA TYR A 33 -11.15 16.68 -1.62
C TYR A 33 -11.81 16.39 -2.98
N ASN A 34 -12.60 15.32 -3.09
CA ASN A 34 -13.27 14.85 -4.30
C ASN A 34 -12.32 14.66 -5.50
N ILE A 35 -11.11 14.18 -5.21
CA ILE A 35 -10.06 13.92 -6.21
C ILE A 35 -10.23 12.47 -6.71
N THR A 36 -10.25 12.27 -8.03
CA THR A 36 -10.37 10.93 -8.64
C THR A 36 -9.04 10.23 -8.88
N ASP A 37 -7.96 11.00 -9.07
CA ASP A 37 -6.66 10.46 -9.46
C ASP A 37 -5.62 10.68 -8.36
N VAL A 38 -5.13 9.58 -7.78
CA VAL A 38 -4.03 9.64 -6.79
C VAL A 38 -2.77 8.99 -7.35
N TYR A 39 -1.71 9.79 -7.45
CA TYR A 39 -0.41 9.35 -7.95
C TYR A 39 0.56 9.15 -6.79
N PHE A 40 1.08 7.94 -6.66
CA PHE A 40 2.15 7.63 -5.71
C PHE A 40 3.50 7.80 -6.40
N GLY A 41 4.34 8.71 -5.89
CA GLY A 41 5.70 8.97 -6.38
C GLY A 41 6.75 8.84 -5.28
N GLY A 42 8.03 8.89 -5.68
CA GLY A 42 9.17 8.95 -4.75
C GLY A 42 10.07 7.70 -4.75
N PRO A 43 11.19 7.76 -4.00
CA PRO A 43 12.25 6.75 -4.03
C PRO A 43 11.86 5.41 -3.38
N PHE A 44 10.64 5.29 -2.84
CA PHE A 44 10.14 4.07 -2.20
C PHE A 44 9.42 3.13 -3.16
N ILE A 45 8.97 3.64 -4.31
CA ILE A 45 8.18 2.86 -5.27
C ILE A 45 9.10 2.19 -6.29
N ARG A 46 10.26 2.80 -6.61
CA ARG A 46 11.39 2.34 -7.48
C ARG A 46 11.07 1.43 -8.68
N GLY A 47 9.82 1.37 -9.14
CA GLY A 47 9.39 0.35 -10.09
C GLY A 47 9.31 -1.07 -9.53
N HIS A 48 9.27 -1.27 -8.20
CA HIS A 48 9.08 -2.60 -7.62
C HIS A 48 7.61 -3.03 -7.81
N PRO A 49 7.34 -4.03 -8.68
CA PRO A 49 5.98 -4.34 -9.11
C PRO A 49 5.10 -4.78 -7.95
N GLN A 50 5.66 -5.43 -6.92
CA GLN A 50 4.92 -5.85 -5.72
C GLN A 50 4.34 -4.65 -4.95
N THR A 51 5.11 -3.56 -4.83
CA THR A 51 4.68 -2.35 -4.11
C THR A 51 3.55 -1.64 -4.87
N ILE A 52 3.71 -1.54 -6.19
CA ILE A 52 2.72 -0.93 -7.08
C ILE A 52 1.43 -1.75 -7.08
N GLN A 53 1.54 -3.07 -7.13
CA GLN A 53 0.40 -3.97 -7.12
C GLN A 53 -0.36 -3.89 -5.78
N THR A 54 0.34 -3.86 -4.65
CA THR A 54 -0.28 -3.69 -3.33
C THR A 54 -1.02 -2.36 -3.22
N LEU A 55 -0.41 -1.25 -3.67
CA LEU A 55 -1.05 0.06 -3.68
C LEU A 55 -2.30 0.07 -4.56
N ASN A 56 -2.22 -0.51 -5.76
CA ASN A 56 -3.34 -0.55 -6.71
C ASN A 56 -4.51 -1.42 -6.18
N ILE A 57 -4.21 -2.59 -5.61
CA ILE A 57 -5.21 -3.44 -4.93
C ILE A 57 -5.85 -2.69 -3.77
N SER A 58 -5.05 -2.01 -2.94
CA SER A 58 -5.56 -1.26 -1.79
C SER A 58 -6.46 -0.11 -2.24
N HIS A 59 -6.06 0.66 -3.26
CA HIS A 59 -6.87 1.77 -3.76
C HIS A 59 -8.21 1.29 -4.30
N ASN A 60 -8.22 0.27 -5.16
CA ASN A 60 -9.46 -0.32 -5.70
C ASN A 60 -10.38 -0.88 -4.60
N TYR A 61 -9.80 -1.43 -3.53
CA TYR A 61 -10.57 -1.92 -2.39
C TYR A 61 -11.27 -0.78 -1.63
N TYR A 62 -10.57 0.34 -1.40
CA TYR A 62 -11.14 1.48 -0.66
C TYR A 62 -12.00 2.40 -1.53
N SER A 63 -11.75 2.50 -2.83
CA SER A 63 -12.59 3.24 -3.78
C SER A 63 -13.92 2.55 -4.07
N LYS A 64 -14.12 1.31 -3.58
CA LYS A 64 -15.29 0.45 -3.82
C LYS A 64 -15.55 0.10 -5.30
N GLY A 65 -14.52 0.24 -6.16
CA GLY A 65 -14.66 0.13 -7.61
C GLY A 65 -14.98 1.47 -8.24
#